data_AF-A0A4Q4D2L6-F1
#
_entry.id   AF-A0A4Q4D2L6-F1
#
_cell.length_a   1.000
_cell.length_b   1.000
_cell.length_c   1.000
_cell.angle_alpha   90.00
_cell.angle_beta   90.00
_cell.angle_gamma   90.00
#
_symmetry.space_group_name_H-M   'P 1'
#
loop_
_entity.id
_entity.type
_entity.pdbx_description
1 polymer ?
#
loop_
_entity_poly.entity_id
_entity_poly.type
_entity_poly.pdbx_seq_one_letter_code
_entity_poly.pdbx_strand_id
1 'polypeptide(L)'
;MASRPSWRRASTACTSATCGRFRPGCRSRREQCCIAPETSATDTGRSCCQGGLRTMFLAYLDESGNTGRRLDDPDQPVHWLVAVLVPEDRAVDLMLALDDVVQHHVPDDPLRELHGAELFGGAGNWRGVPPATRLAVYENALATLAAHDCSIAHASIDKVRLQTWQIHASPHLIALHFLMEKIDVFVRQHADPLRQRALLVADETNEHEAFAIDLLADLQRKGVGVFDGRQVTNIVDTVHFVRSETNRGVQAADLVAYALSRLGNGRWESTKAGDQALASMVTTHVTGLVHTYRARWPRRD
;
A
#
# COMPACT_ATOMS: atom_id res chain seq x y z
N MET A 1 -2.68 -71.12 -34.00
CA MET A 1 -2.65 -70.69 -35.41
C MET A 1 -3.33 -69.32 -35.51
N ALA A 2 -2.56 -68.29 -35.91
CA ALA A 2 -2.95 -66.96 -36.46
C ALA A 2 -3.95 -66.06 -35.68
N SER A 3 -3.86 -64.73 -35.63
CA SER A 3 -2.83 -63.67 -35.79
C SER A 3 -3.53 -62.35 -35.41
N ARG A 4 -2.86 -61.44 -34.70
CA ARG A 4 -3.40 -60.13 -34.24
C ARG A 4 -3.17 -59.02 -35.28
N PRO A 5 -4.03 -57.99 -35.40
CA PRO A 5 -3.85 -56.91 -36.38
C PRO A 5 -2.87 -55.83 -35.93
N SER A 6 -2.22 -55.22 -36.92
CA SER A 6 -1.11 -54.26 -36.82
C SER A 6 -1.56 -52.80 -36.78
N TRP A 7 -0.77 -51.99 -36.06
CA TRP A 7 -0.85 -50.53 -36.00
C TRP A 7 -0.16 -49.89 -37.23
N ARG A 8 -0.82 -48.94 -37.89
CA ARG A 8 -0.18 -48.07 -38.90
C ARG A 8 0.02 -46.67 -38.33
N ARG A 9 1.27 -46.20 -38.37
CA ARG A 9 1.67 -44.80 -38.18
C ARG A 9 1.47 -44.05 -39.50
N ALA A 10 0.88 -42.86 -39.44
CA ALA A 10 0.95 -41.88 -40.52
C ALA A 10 1.98 -40.81 -40.13
N SER A 11 3.07 -40.76 -40.87
CA SER A 11 4.03 -39.67 -40.91
C SER A 11 3.58 -38.65 -41.96
N THR A 12 3.66 -37.36 -41.67
CA THR A 12 3.71 -36.35 -42.72
C THR A 12 4.70 -35.28 -42.32
N ALA A 13 5.69 -35.11 -43.19
CA ALA A 13 6.87 -34.28 -43.02
C ALA A 13 6.51 -32.79 -43.06
N CYS A 14 7.16 -32.02 -42.19
CA CYS A 14 7.17 -30.56 -42.23
C CYS A 14 8.34 -30.14 -43.14
N THR A 15 8.05 -29.78 -44.39
CA THR A 15 9.03 -29.20 -45.32
C THR A 15 9.03 -27.68 -45.20
N SER A 16 10.19 -27.15 -44.85
CA SER A 16 10.55 -25.75 -44.89
C SER A 16 10.60 -25.23 -46.33
N ALA A 17 10.00 -24.06 -46.60
CA ALA A 17 10.46 -23.07 -47.57
C ALA A 17 9.43 -21.95 -47.74
N THR A 18 9.63 -20.81 -47.08
CA THR A 18 9.67 -19.47 -47.70
C THR A 18 9.84 -18.40 -46.63
N CYS A 19 11.10 -18.08 -46.34
CA CYS A 19 11.49 -16.81 -45.75
C CYS A 19 11.42 -15.75 -46.86
N GLY A 20 10.54 -14.76 -46.73
CA GLY A 20 10.28 -13.76 -47.76
C GLY A 20 10.07 -12.36 -47.17
N ARG A 21 11.19 -11.64 -47.03
CA ARG A 21 11.34 -10.16 -47.05
C ARG A 21 10.56 -9.32 -46.02
N PHE A 22 11.34 -8.73 -45.12
CA PHE A 22 11.05 -7.47 -44.43
C PHE A 22 10.60 -6.37 -45.41
N ARG A 23 9.52 -5.65 -45.05
CA ARG A 23 9.27 -4.28 -45.51
C ARG A 23 9.21 -3.34 -44.31
N PRO A 24 9.97 -2.23 -44.30
CA PRO A 24 9.86 -1.19 -43.28
C PRO A 24 8.73 -0.22 -43.65
N GLY A 25 7.94 0.19 -42.65
CA GLY A 25 6.98 1.28 -42.78
C GLY A 25 5.54 0.88 -42.51
N CYS A 26 5.17 0.78 -41.23
CA CYS A 26 3.78 0.92 -40.81
C CYS A 26 3.70 2.09 -39.83
N ARG A 27 3.65 3.31 -40.37
CA ARG A 27 3.09 4.48 -39.70
C ARG A 27 1.66 4.63 -40.20
N SER A 28 0.67 4.43 -39.35
CA SER A 28 -0.44 5.36 -39.11
C SER A 28 -1.69 4.66 -38.55
N ARG A 29 -2.19 5.28 -37.47
CA ARG A 29 -3.58 5.45 -37.05
C ARG A 29 -4.64 4.61 -37.78
N ARG A 30 -5.30 3.72 -37.03
CA ARG A 30 -6.72 3.79 -36.67
C ARG A 30 -7.04 2.61 -35.78
N GLU A 31 -7.39 2.90 -34.53
CA GLU A 31 -8.24 2.03 -33.74
C GLU A 31 -9.57 1.93 -34.49
N GLN A 32 -9.80 0.81 -35.15
CA GLN A 32 -11.12 0.36 -35.54
C GLN A 32 -11.32 -0.99 -34.87
N CYS A 33 -11.97 -0.91 -33.71
CA CYS A 33 -12.54 -2.04 -33.02
C CYS A 33 -13.59 -2.65 -33.95
N CYS A 34 -13.28 -3.82 -34.53
CA CYS A 34 -14.25 -4.60 -35.27
C CYS A 34 -15.22 -5.21 -34.27
N ILE A 35 -16.46 -4.69 -34.22
CA ILE A 35 -17.60 -5.42 -33.66
C ILE A 35 -17.91 -6.54 -34.65
N ALA A 36 -17.62 -7.79 -34.29
CA ALA A 36 -18.07 -8.95 -35.03
C ALA A 36 -19.49 -9.33 -34.57
N PRO A 37 -20.41 -9.72 -35.48
CA PRO A 37 -21.73 -10.20 -35.08
C PRO A 37 -21.60 -11.60 -34.48
N GLU A 38 -22.35 -11.84 -33.39
CA GLU A 38 -22.48 -13.16 -32.77
C GLU A 38 -22.98 -14.17 -33.80
N THR A 39 -22.18 -15.18 -34.12
CA THR A 39 -22.66 -16.56 -34.33
C THR A 39 -21.49 -17.54 -34.47
N SER A 40 -21.64 -18.66 -33.76
CA SER A 40 -20.90 -19.93 -33.88
C SER A 40 -19.52 -20.05 -33.22
N ALA A 41 -19.45 -21.06 -32.36
CA ALA A 41 -18.31 -21.50 -31.58
C ALA A 41 -17.26 -22.22 -32.43
N THR A 42 -16.00 -21.84 -32.25
CA THR A 42 -14.83 -22.67 -31.89
C THR A 42 -13.60 -21.80 -32.10
N ASP A 43 -13.12 -21.13 -31.04
CA ASP A 43 -11.85 -20.41 -31.10
C ASP A 43 -10.95 -20.83 -29.93
N THR A 44 -10.05 -21.77 -30.22
CA THR A 44 -8.83 -22.00 -29.46
C THR A 44 -7.82 -20.91 -29.84
N GLY A 45 -8.13 -19.68 -29.44
CA GLY A 45 -7.42 -18.46 -29.83
C GLY A 45 -7.03 -17.62 -28.62
N ARG A 46 -5.77 -17.79 -28.20
CA ARG A 46 -4.92 -16.84 -27.44
C ARG A 46 -5.63 -15.65 -26.78
N SER A 47 -5.79 -15.72 -25.46
CA SER A 47 -5.89 -14.55 -24.58
C SER A 47 -4.60 -13.73 -24.69
N CYS A 48 -4.56 -12.76 -25.62
CA CYS A 48 -3.45 -11.83 -25.83
C CYS A 48 -3.78 -10.39 -25.36
N CYS A 49 -4.91 -10.19 -24.68
CA CYS A 49 -5.37 -8.87 -24.24
C CYS A 49 -5.69 -8.83 -22.75
N GLN A 50 -4.85 -9.41 -21.89
CA GLN A 50 -4.79 -8.96 -20.49
C GLN A 50 -3.90 -7.71 -20.45
N GLY A 51 -4.38 -6.63 -21.07
CA GLY A 51 -3.86 -5.30 -20.76
C GLY A 51 -4.29 -5.00 -19.33
N GLY A 52 -3.44 -5.30 -18.35
CA GLY A 52 -3.69 -4.95 -16.96
C GLY A 52 -4.09 -3.49 -16.84
N LEU A 53 -5.08 -3.21 -16.00
CA LEU A 53 -5.56 -1.86 -15.75
C LEU A 53 -4.38 -0.96 -15.38
N ARG A 54 -4.23 0.12 -16.14
CA ARG A 54 -3.13 1.08 -16.06
C ARG A 54 -3.54 2.18 -15.09
N THR A 55 -3.35 1.94 -13.81
CA THR A 55 -3.78 2.86 -12.76
C THR A 55 -2.61 3.43 -11.99
N MET A 56 -2.80 4.62 -11.45
CA MET A 56 -1.87 5.20 -10.49
C MET A 56 -2.12 4.63 -9.09
N PHE A 57 -1.33 5.05 -8.10
CA PHE A 57 -1.56 4.70 -6.70
C PHE A 57 -2.20 5.86 -5.93
N LEU A 58 -3.17 5.54 -5.09
CA LEU A 58 -3.58 6.40 -3.98
C LEU A 58 -2.80 5.95 -2.74
N ALA A 59 -1.97 6.83 -2.19
CA ALA A 59 -1.20 6.56 -0.99
C ALA A 59 -1.91 7.24 0.19
N TYR A 60 -2.57 6.44 1.02
CA TYR A 60 -3.21 6.89 2.25
C TYR A 60 -2.21 6.89 3.40
N LEU A 61 -2.02 8.03 4.03
CA LEU A 61 -1.02 8.27 5.05
C LEU A 61 -1.66 8.42 6.42
N ASP A 62 -1.04 7.80 7.41
CA ASP A 62 -1.32 8.08 8.82
C ASP A 62 -0.09 7.80 9.70
N GLU A 63 -0.15 8.26 10.95
CA GLU A 63 0.95 8.24 11.90
C GLU A 63 0.63 7.57 13.23
N SER A 64 1.68 7.15 13.92
CA SER A 64 1.56 6.63 15.27
C SER A 64 2.77 7.05 16.10
N GLY A 65 2.51 7.38 17.36
CA GLY A 65 3.54 7.84 18.28
C GLY A 65 4.00 9.27 18.03
N ASN A 66 3.14 10.17 17.55
CA ASN A 66 3.42 11.59 17.56
C ASN A 66 3.32 12.13 19.00
N THR A 67 4.35 12.82 19.47
CA THR A 67 4.38 13.49 20.79
C THR A 67 4.79 14.96 20.65
N GLY A 68 4.58 15.53 19.46
CA GLY A 68 5.00 16.87 19.11
C GLY A 68 6.50 17.06 19.30
N ARG A 69 6.88 18.03 20.12
CA ARG A 69 8.29 18.36 20.40
C ARG A 69 8.94 17.49 21.48
N ARG A 70 8.17 16.65 22.16
CA ARG A 70 8.70 15.80 23.23
C ARG A 70 9.40 14.59 22.62
N LEU A 71 10.71 14.48 22.83
CA LEU A 71 11.54 13.41 22.25
C LEU A 71 11.89 12.28 23.22
N ASP A 72 11.53 12.43 24.49
CA ASP A 72 11.90 11.55 25.61
C ASP A 72 10.72 10.80 26.21
N ASP A 73 9.62 10.64 25.45
CA ASP A 73 8.47 9.88 25.91
C ASP A 73 8.79 8.36 25.93
N PRO A 74 8.79 7.71 27.10
CA PRO A 74 9.16 6.29 27.22
C PRO A 74 8.10 5.35 26.62
N ASP A 75 6.83 5.79 26.53
CA ASP A 75 5.75 4.99 25.96
C ASP A 75 5.69 5.14 24.43
N GLN A 76 6.20 6.27 23.90
CA GLN A 76 6.26 6.58 22.48
C GLN A 76 7.69 6.96 22.04
N PRO A 77 8.69 6.05 22.15
CA PRO A 77 10.08 6.37 21.82
C PRO A 77 10.36 6.53 20.33
N VAL A 78 9.41 6.09 19.48
CA VAL A 78 9.54 6.09 18.01
C VAL A 78 8.32 6.75 17.40
N HIS A 79 8.53 7.69 16.47
CA HIS A 79 7.49 8.25 15.61
C HIS A 79 7.37 7.40 14.35
N TRP A 80 6.17 6.96 13.98
CA TRP A 80 5.91 6.18 12.77
C TRP A 80 5.02 6.98 11.83
N LEU A 81 5.35 6.96 10.55
CA LEU A 81 4.50 7.42 9.47
C LEU A 81 4.40 6.30 8.44
N VAL A 82 3.18 5.94 8.08
CA VAL A 82 2.88 4.82 7.18
C VAL A 82 2.09 5.33 5.99
N ALA A 83 2.32 4.71 4.83
CA ALA A 83 1.48 4.83 3.66
C ALA A 83 0.95 3.45 3.24
N VAL A 84 -0.35 3.35 3.05
CA VAL A 84 -1.00 2.24 2.33
C VAL A 84 -1.24 2.71 0.89
N LEU A 85 -0.50 2.14 -0.04
CA LEU A 85 -0.59 2.42 -1.47
C LEU A 85 -1.58 1.45 -2.11
N VAL A 86 -2.67 2.00 -2.64
CA VAL A 86 -3.76 1.25 -3.28
C VAL A 86 -3.76 1.58 -4.76
N PRO A 87 -3.75 0.58 -5.68
CA PRO A 87 -4.03 0.85 -7.08
C PRO A 87 -5.37 1.56 -7.22
N GLU A 88 -5.44 2.63 -8.02
CA GLU A 88 -6.63 3.48 -8.09
C GLU A 88 -7.89 2.72 -8.53
N ASP A 89 -7.76 1.72 -9.41
CA ASP A 89 -8.84 0.80 -9.81
C ASP A 89 -9.35 -0.12 -8.70
N ARG A 90 -8.62 -0.23 -7.58
CA ARG A 90 -8.99 -1.03 -6.40
C ARG A 90 -9.49 -0.19 -5.24
N ALA A 91 -9.37 1.14 -5.31
CA ALA A 91 -9.62 2.01 -4.17
C ALA A 91 -11.06 1.93 -3.66
N VAL A 92 -12.05 2.00 -4.58
CA VAL A 92 -13.47 1.92 -4.22
C VAL A 92 -13.81 0.54 -3.65
N ASP A 93 -13.35 -0.53 -4.31
CA ASP A 93 -13.59 -1.90 -3.86
C ASP A 93 -13.01 -2.15 -2.46
N LEU A 94 -11.81 -1.63 -2.18
CA LEU A 94 -11.20 -1.71 -0.85
C LEU A 94 -12.04 -1.00 0.21
N MET A 95 -12.54 0.21 -0.08
CA MET A 95 -13.38 0.97 0.87
C MET A 95 -14.66 0.19 1.21
N LEU A 96 -15.33 -0.36 0.20
CA LEU A 96 -16.52 -1.20 0.39
C LEU A 96 -16.20 -2.48 1.16
N ALA A 97 -15.08 -3.14 0.87
CA ALA A 97 -14.66 -4.33 1.59
C ALA A 97 -14.36 -4.04 3.07
N LEU A 98 -13.81 -2.86 3.39
CA LEU A 98 -13.59 -2.43 4.77
C LEU A 98 -14.92 -2.12 5.48
N ASP A 99 -15.88 -1.50 4.80
CA ASP A 99 -17.24 -1.32 5.32
C ASP A 99 -17.92 -2.67 5.60
N ASP A 100 -17.80 -3.64 4.68
CA ASP A 100 -18.34 -4.99 4.84
C ASP A 100 -17.76 -5.71 6.07
N VAL A 101 -16.45 -5.52 6.35
CA VAL A 101 -15.82 -6.06 7.56
C VAL A 101 -16.48 -5.51 8.83
N VAL A 102 -16.71 -4.20 8.90
CA VAL A 102 -17.36 -3.57 10.06
C VAL A 102 -18.81 -4.02 10.17
N GLN A 103 -19.56 -3.96 9.08
CA GLN A 103 -20.97 -4.37 9.00
C GLN A 103 -21.17 -5.84 9.41
N HIS A 104 -20.22 -6.73 9.09
CA HIS A 104 -20.28 -8.14 9.45
C HIS A 104 -20.15 -8.37 10.96
N HIS A 105 -19.23 -7.68 11.62
CA HIS A 105 -18.90 -7.90 13.02
C HIS A 105 -19.68 -7.02 14.00
N VAL A 106 -20.12 -5.85 13.54
CA VAL A 106 -20.84 -4.83 14.33
C VAL A 106 -22.00 -4.27 13.50
N PRO A 107 -23.05 -5.08 13.23
CA PRO A 107 -24.10 -4.70 12.28
C PRO A 107 -24.94 -3.50 12.71
N ASP A 108 -25.01 -3.22 14.01
CA ASP A 108 -25.75 -2.09 14.56
C ASP A 108 -25.04 -0.74 14.36
N ASP A 109 -23.77 -0.75 13.95
CA ASP A 109 -22.96 0.44 13.72
C ASP A 109 -21.94 0.22 12.58
N PRO A 110 -22.41 0.14 11.33
CA PRO A 110 -21.57 -0.22 10.18
C PRO A 110 -20.60 0.88 9.75
N LEU A 111 -20.88 2.12 10.13
CA LEU A 111 -20.00 3.27 9.88
C LEU A 111 -18.96 3.46 10.98
N ARG A 112 -18.89 2.53 11.95
CA ARG A 112 -17.92 2.58 13.02
C ARG A 112 -16.51 2.71 12.47
N GLU A 113 -15.80 3.71 12.99
CA GLU A 113 -14.45 4.03 12.58
C GLU A 113 -13.46 2.92 12.94
N LEU A 114 -12.59 2.58 12.00
CA LEU A 114 -11.47 1.66 12.22
C LEU A 114 -10.26 2.42 12.75
N HIS A 115 -10.32 2.82 14.03
CA HIS A 115 -9.18 3.45 14.71
C HIS A 115 -8.37 2.40 15.49
N GLY A 116 -7.15 2.09 15.06
CA GLY A 116 -6.30 0.98 15.53
C GLY A 116 -6.05 1.00 17.04
N ALA A 117 -5.81 2.17 17.63
CA ALA A 117 -5.59 2.29 19.07
C ALA A 117 -6.85 1.94 19.88
N GLU A 118 -8.01 2.46 19.45
CA GLU A 118 -9.30 2.19 20.09
C GLU A 118 -9.77 0.76 19.84
N LEU A 119 -9.65 0.28 18.61
CA LEU A 119 -10.00 -1.07 18.19
C LEU A 119 -9.16 -2.11 18.94
N PHE A 120 -7.85 -1.93 19.06
CA PHE A 120 -7.00 -2.84 19.82
C PHE A 120 -7.23 -2.72 21.34
N GLY A 121 -7.38 -1.49 21.85
CA GLY A 121 -7.55 -1.21 23.28
C GLY A 121 -8.94 -1.51 23.84
N GLY A 122 -9.98 -1.57 22.99
CA GLY A 122 -11.37 -1.60 23.43
C GLY A 122 -11.79 -0.27 24.08
N ALA A 123 -11.33 0.84 23.51
CA ALA A 123 -11.60 2.20 23.97
C ALA A 123 -12.46 2.97 22.95
N GLY A 124 -12.83 4.21 23.28
CA GLY A 124 -13.64 5.09 22.42
C GLY A 124 -14.80 4.40 21.72
N ASN A 125 -14.82 4.44 20.38
CA ASN A 125 -15.86 3.87 19.52
C ASN A 125 -15.97 2.33 19.62
N TRP A 126 -14.93 1.69 20.17
CA TRP A 126 -14.85 0.24 20.38
C TRP A 126 -15.07 -0.19 21.84
N ARG A 127 -15.45 0.76 22.72
CA ARG A 127 -15.77 0.46 24.12
C ARG A 127 -16.97 -0.49 24.22
N GLY A 128 -16.84 -1.53 25.04
CA GLY A 128 -17.90 -2.52 25.25
C GLY A 128 -17.98 -3.60 24.17
N VAL A 129 -17.24 -3.47 23.06
CA VAL A 129 -17.12 -4.55 22.07
C VAL A 129 -16.19 -5.66 22.60
N PRO A 130 -16.62 -6.93 22.56
CA PRO A 130 -15.82 -8.04 23.05
C PRO A 130 -14.43 -8.12 22.39
N PRO A 131 -13.37 -8.47 23.14
CA PRO A 131 -12.01 -8.58 22.58
C PRO A 131 -11.92 -9.49 21.35
N ALA A 132 -12.64 -10.61 21.32
CA ALA A 132 -12.64 -11.54 20.18
C ALA A 132 -13.21 -10.89 18.90
N THR A 133 -14.29 -10.12 19.01
CA THR A 133 -14.89 -9.39 17.88
C THR A 133 -13.95 -8.32 17.36
N ARG A 134 -13.34 -7.53 18.26
CA ARG A 134 -12.36 -6.50 17.88
C ARG A 134 -11.16 -7.10 17.15
N LEU A 135 -10.67 -8.23 17.64
CA LEU A 135 -9.56 -8.95 17.02
C LEU A 135 -9.91 -9.45 15.61
N ALA A 136 -11.11 -10.01 15.44
CA ALA A 136 -11.59 -10.47 14.13
C ALA A 136 -11.81 -9.31 13.13
N VAL A 137 -12.29 -8.15 13.59
CA VAL A 137 -12.37 -6.93 12.77
C VAL A 137 -10.98 -6.51 12.32
N TYR A 138 -10.02 -6.44 13.25
CA TYR A 138 -8.65 -6.03 12.93
C TYR A 138 -8.02 -6.97 11.90
N GLU A 139 -8.10 -8.28 12.14
CA GLU A 139 -7.56 -9.30 11.24
C GLU A 139 -8.15 -9.21 9.84
N ASN A 140 -9.49 -9.18 9.75
CA ASN A 140 -10.18 -9.12 8.48
C ASN A 140 -9.86 -7.82 7.73
N ALA A 141 -9.77 -6.69 8.43
CA ALA A 141 -9.40 -5.40 7.83
C ALA A 141 -7.94 -5.40 7.31
N LEU A 142 -6.99 -6.04 7.99
CA LEU A 142 -5.63 -6.20 7.44
C LEU A 142 -5.61 -7.18 6.26
N ALA A 143 -6.42 -8.24 6.30
CA ALA A 143 -6.51 -9.22 5.23
C ALA A 143 -7.06 -8.62 3.93
N THR A 144 -7.97 -7.62 3.99
CA THR A 144 -8.47 -6.96 2.78
C THR A 144 -7.36 -6.25 2.00
N LEU A 145 -6.31 -5.76 2.67
CA LEU A 145 -5.19 -5.06 2.00
C LEU A 145 -4.52 -5.94 0.95
N ALA A 146 -4.18 -7.18 1.31
CA ALA A 146 -3.57 -8.12 0.38
C ALA A 146 -4.52 -8.52 -0.76
N ALA A 147 -5.82 -8.62 -0.47
CA ALA A 147 -6.84 -8.97 -1.47
C ALA A 147 -7.07 -7.87 -2.53
N HIS A 148 -6.67 -6.63 -2.25
CA HIS A 148 -6.85 -5.47 -3.13
C HIS A 148 -5.52 -4.94 -3.70
N ASP A 149 -4.50 -5.80 -3.77
CA ASP A 149 -3.18 -5.48 -4.34
C ASP A 149 -2.50 -4.27 -3.66
N CYS A 150 -2.78 -4.04 -2.38
CA CYS A 150 -2.19 -2.93 -1.64
C CYS A 150 -0.69 -3.18 -1.38
N SER A 151 0.07 -2.10 -1.31
CA SER A 151 1.47 -2.07 -0.90
C SER A 151 1.65 -1.11 0.29
N ILE A 152 2.66 -1.34 1.12
CA ILE A 152 2.88 -0.55 2.34
C ILE A 152 4.27 0.04 2.30
N ALA A 153 4.39 1.36 2.50
CA ALA A 153 5.65 2.03 2.77
C ALA A 153 5.59 2.67 4.16
N HIS A 154 6.71 2.74 4.86
CA HIS A 154 6.72 3.41 6.16
C HIS A 154 8.08 4.05 6.47
N ALA A 155 8.08 5.07 7.31
CA ALA A 155 9.27 5.65 7.92
C ALA A 155 9.08 5.68 9.43
N SER A 156 10.12 5.30 10.19
CA SER A 156 10.08 5.40 11.65
C SER A 156 11.30 6.12 12.20
N ILE A 157 11.08 7.04 13.14
CA ILE A 157 12.08 7.94 13.70
C ILE A 157 12.26 7.67 15.19
N ASP A 158 13.45 7.19 15.56
CA ASP A 158 13.86 6.99 16.95
C ASP A 158 14.16 8.36 17.57
N LYS A 159 13.25 8.82 18.44
CA LYS A 159 13.28 10.17 19.02
C LYS A 159 14.42 10.34 20.01
N VAL A 160 14.70 9.28 20.78
CA VAL A 160 15.79 9.26 21.76
C VAL A 160 17.13 9.43 21.05
N ARG A 161 17.33 8.75 19.91
CA ARG A 161 18.53 8.92 19.09
C ARG A 161 18.59 10.28 18.43
N LEU A 162 17.48 10.77 17.90
CA LEU A 162 17.39 12.12 17.31
C LEU A 162 17.83 13.19 18.33
N GLN A 163 17.38 13.07 19.58
CA GLN A 163 17.82 13.93 20.69
C GLN A 163 19.31 13.74 21.00
N THR A 164 19.78 12.50 21.14
CA THR A 164 21.19 12.18 21.44
C THR A 164 22.14 12.73 20.38
N TRP A 165 21.73 12.71 19.12
CA TRP A 165 22.51 13.16 17.97
C TRP A 165 22.32 14.66 17.67
N GLN A 166 21.56 15.37 18.51
CA GLN A 166 21.33 16.82 18.40
C GLN A 166 20.75 17.23 17.03
N ILE A 167 19.92 16.39 16.44
CA ILE A 167 19.21 16.71 15.20
C ILE A 167 17.97 17.52 15.57
N HIS A 168 17.93 18.79 15.19
CA HIS A 168 16.88 19.74 15.62
C HIS A 168 15.68 19.84 14.67
N ALA A 169 15.40 18.78 13.89
CA ALA A 169 14.25 18.73 13.00
C ALA A 169 13.09 17.93 13.61
N SER A 170 11.85 18.28 13.24
CA SER A 170 10.65 17.57 13.69
C SER A 170 10.70 16.09 13.26
N PRO A 171 10.50 15.13 14.18
CA PRO A 171 10.43 13.70 13.81
C PRO A 171 9.39 13.43 12.73
N HIS A 172 8.25 14.13 12.78
CA HIS A 172 7.21 14.02 11.77
C HIS A 172 7.71 14.46 10.39
N LEU A 173 8.35 15.63 10.27
CA LEU A 173 8.82 16.13 8.97
C LEU A 173 9.93 15.25 8.38
N ILE A 174 10.79 14.66 9.23
CA ILE A 174 11.80 13.70 8.78
C ILE A 174 11.11 12.43 8.26
N ALA A 175 10.14 11.90 9.00
CA ALA A 175 9.40 10.71 8.59
C ALA A 175 8.67 10.95 7.25
N LEU A 176 8.02 12.11 7.11
CA LEU A 176 7.31 12.52 5.91
C LEU A 176 8.26 12.64 4.71
N HIS A 177 9.40 13.31 4.88
CA HIS A 177 10.44 13.38 3.86
C HIS A 177 10.84 11.97 3.38
N PHE A 178 11.23 11.09 4.30
CA PHE A 178 11.66 9.73 3.94
C PHE A 178 10.54 8.91 3.33
N LEU A 179 9.29 9.08 3.78
CA LEU A 179 8.15 8.38 3.22
C LEU A 179 7.87 8.82 1.78
N MET A 180 7.93 10.12 1.49
CA MET A 180 7.78 10.65 0.13
C MET A 180 8.86 10.10 -0.82
N GLU A 181 10.13 10.05 -0.38
CA GLU A 181 11.20 9.42 -1.16
C GLU A 181 10.93 7.93 -1.44
N LYS A 182 10.45 7.20 -0.44
CA LYS A 182 10.14 5.76 -0.56
C LYS A 182 8.98 5.52 -1.52
N ILE A 183 7.92 6.33 -1.44
CA ILE A 183 6.78 6.27 -2.35
C ILE A 183 7.26 6.55 -3.79
N ASP A 184 8.06 7.61 -4.00
CA ASP A 184 8.61 7.95 -5.32
C ASP A 184 9.44 6.80 -5.90
N VAL A 185 10.30 6.17 -5.10
CA VAL A 185 11.08 5.00 -5.51
C VAL A 185 10.18 3.81 -5.84
N PHE A 186 9.19 3.52 -4.99
CA PHE A 186 8.27 2.41 -5.18
C PHE A 186 7.48 2.54 -6.48
N VAL A 187 6.85 3.69 -6.75
CA VAL A 187 6.04 3.81 -7.97
C VAL A 187 6.91 3.82 -9.22
N ARG A 188 8.11 4.41 -9.16
CA ARG A 188 9.05 4.50 -10.30
C ARG A 188 9.49 3.14 -10.85
N GLN A 189 9.45 2.08 -10.03
CA GLN A 189 9.91 0.76 -10.46
C GLN A 189 8.92 0.08 -11.44
N HIS A 190 7.70 0.59 -11.59
CA HIS A 190 6.71 0.02 -12.48
C HIS A 190 7.00 0.36 -13.95
N ALA A 191 6.75 -0.59 -14.85
CA ALA A 191 6.98 -0.39 -16.28
C ALA A 191 5.94 0.55 -16.94
N ASP A 192 4.72 0.58 -16.41
CA ASP A 192 3.64 1.41 -16.92
C ASP A 192 3.78 2.87 -16.42
N PRO A 193 3.81 3.88 -17.31
CA PRO A 193 3.91 5.28 -16.90
C PRO A 193 2.80 5.76 -15.96
N LEU A 194 1.58 5.21 -16.03
CA LEU A 194 0.49 5.56 -15.11
C LEU A 194 0.71 4.94 -13.72
N ARG A 195 1.27 3.73 -13.65
CA ARG A 195 1.69 3.09 -12.37
C ARG A 195 2.95 3.73 -11.76
N GLN A 196 3.61 4.62 -12.48
CA GLN A 196 4.68 5.47 -11.96
C GLN A 196 4.15 6.75 -11.32
N ARG A 197 2.90 6.80 -10.86
CA ARG A 197 2.31 7.98 -10.23
C ARG A 197 1.65 7.64 -8.90
N ALA A 198 1.77 8.54 -7.93
CA ALA A 198 1.09 8.45 -6.64
C ALA A 198 0.41 9.78 -6.28
N LEU A 199 -0.82 9.72 -5.77
CA LEU A 199 -1.47 10.83 -5.07
C LEU A 199 -1.37 10.60 -3.56
N LEU A 200 -0.98 11.61 -2.79
CA LEU A 200 -0.94 11.49 -1.34
C LEU A 200 -2.27 11.94 -0.74
N VAL A 201 -2.84 11.11 0.13
CA VAL A 201 -4.04 11.40 0.92
C VAL A 201 -3.69 11.21 2.38
N ALA A 202 -3.86 12.22 3.23
CA ALA A 202 -3.46 12.18 4.63
C ALA A 202 -4.63 12.61 5.54
N ASP A 203 -4.59 12.20 6.81
CA ASP A 203 -5.53 12.70 7.82
C ASP A 203 -5.35 14.20 8.08
N GLU A 204 -6.46 14.90 8.32
CA GLU A 204 -6.48 16.32 8.68
C GLU A 204 -5.84 16.52 10.06
N THR A 205 -4.70 17.22 10.08
CA THR A 205 -3.99 17.59 11.31
C THR A 205 -3.54 19.05 11.19
N ASN A 206 -4.36 19.97 11.69
CA ASN A 206 -4.24 21.44 11.51
C ASN A 206 -2.81 22.02 11.64
N GLU A 207 -1.93 21.43 12.46
CA GLU A 207 -0.58 21.94 12.70
C GLU A 207 0.46 21.51 11.63
N HIS A 208 0.18 20.50 10.81
CA HIS A 208 1.16 19.84 9.93
C HIS A 208 0.90 20.01 8.43
N GLU A 209 -0.31 20.41 8.03
CA GLU A 209 -0.73 20.44 6.64
C GLU A 209 0.12 21.36 5.76
N ALA A 210 0.28 22.62 6.17
CA ALA A 210 1.06 23.60 5.43
C ALA A 210 2.53 23.16 5.26
N PHE A 211 3.12 22.58 6.31
CA PHE A 211 4.50 22.08 6.25
C PHE A 211 4.64 20.88 5.31
N ALA A 212 3.64 19.99 5.26
CA ALA A 212 3.65 18.85 4.35
C ALA A 212 3.56 19.29 2.88
N ILE A 213 2.72 20.27 2.59
CA ILE A 213 2.58 20.88 1.25
C ILE A 213 3.90 21.54 0.84
N ASP A 214 4.46 22.39 1.69
CA ASP A 214 5.72 23.10 1.42
C ASP A 214 6.90 22.13 1.23
N LEU A 215 6.98 21.09 2.07
CA LEU A 215 8.01 20.06 1.96
C LEU A 215 7.93 19.32 0.62
N LEU A 216 6.75 18.91 0.19
CA LEU A 216 6.57 18.25 -1.10
C LEU A 216 6.97 19.17 -2.25
N ALA A 217 6.58 20.44 -2.20
CA ALA A 217 6.92 21.42 -3.23
C ALA A 217 8.44 21.69 -3.32
N ASP A 218 9.16 21.68 -2.21
CA ASP A 218 10.62 21.82 -2.20
C ASP A 218 11.33 20.53 -2.68
N LEU A 219 10.84 19.36 -2.29
CA LEU A 219 11.33 18.07 -2.82
C LEU A 219 11.12 17.96 -4.33
N GLN A 220 9.99 18.43 -4.86
CA GLN A 220 9.70 18.42 -6.30
C GLN A 220 10.55 19.43 -7.07
N ARG A 221 10.75 20.65 -6.55
CA ARG A 221 11.48 21.72 -7.29
C ARG A 221 12.99 21.59 -7.18
N LYS A 222 13.50 21.24 -6.00
CA LYS A 222 14.93 21.35 -5.66
C LYS A 222 15.55 20.00 -5.27
N GLY A 223 14.73 19.00 -4.89
CA GLY A 223 15.23 17.78 -4.27
C GLY A 223 15.81 18.01 -2.87
N VAL A 224 15.43 19.11 -2.23
CA VAL A 224 15.86 19.48 -0.88
C VAL A 224 14.62 19.50 0.00
N GLY A 225 14.69 18.89 1.18
CA GLY A 225 13.65 18.97 2.19
C GLY A 225 14.28 19.18 3.56
N VAL A 226 13.89 18.37 4.55
CA VAL A 226 14.58 18.34 5.86
C VAL A 226 16.07 17.99 5.73
N PHE A 227 16.41 17.12 4.75
CA PHE A 227 17.77 16.80 4.37
C PHE A 227 17.96 17.04 2.88
N ASP A 228 19.21 17.11 2.44
CA ASP A 228 19.53 16.97 1.02
C ASP A 228 19.18 15.54 0.60
N GLY A 229 18.30 15.44 -0.39
CA GLY A 229 17.68 14.19 -0.77
C GLY A 229 17.56 14.05 -2.27
N ARG A 230 16.62 13.21 -2.68
CA ARG A 230 16.30 13.02 -4.08
C ARG A 230 15.12 13.90 -4.48
N GLN A 231 15.17 14.41 -5.71
CA GLN A 231 14.02 15.05 -6.33
C GLN A 231 12.86 14.05 -6.47
N VAL A 232 11.72 14.40 -5.88
CA VAL A 232 10.47 13.66 -6.02
C VAL A 232 9.82 14.08 -7.34
N THR A 233 9.52 13.12 -8.21
CA THR A 233 9.05 13.38 -9.58
C THR A 233 7.78 12.61 -9.95
N ASN A 234 7.42 11.63 -9.12
CA ASN A 234 6.33 10.69 -9.39
C ASN A 234 5.14 10.87 -8.45
N ILE A 235 5.25 11.71 -7.43
CA ILE A 235 4.12 12.15 -6.63
C ILE A 235 3.46 13.31 -7.38
N VAL A 236 2.18 13.14 -7.71
CA VAL A 236 1.40 14.14 -8.44
C VAL A 236 0.70 15.07 -7.48
N ASP A 237 0.54 16.32 -7.92
CA ASP A 237 -0.16 17.36 -7.17
C ASP A 237 0.45 17.60 -5.77
N THR A 238 -0.39 18.06 -4.82
CA THR A 238 -0.10 18.27 -3.41
C THR A 238 -0.57 17.11 -2.53
N VAL A 239 -0.37 17.21 -1.22
CA VAL A 239 -1.01 16.34 -0.23
C VAL A 239 -2.49 16.73 -0.09
N HIS A 240 -3.38 15.75 -0.26
CA HIS A 240 -4.82 15.93 -0.06
C HIS A 240 -5.19 15.53 1.36
N PHE A 241 -5.76 16.45 2.12
CA PHE A 241 -6.19 16.19 3.50
C PHE A 241 -7.65 15.79 3.53
N VAL A 242 -7.96 14.78 4.32
CA VAL A 242 -9.31 14.23 4.49
C VAL A 242 -9.55 13.92 5.96
N ARG A 243 -10.82 13.91 6.35
CA ARG A 243 -11.24 13.50 7.68
C ARG A 243 -11.20 11.98 7.84
N SER A 244 -10.36 11.49 8.76
CA SER A 244 -10.23 10.07 9.11
C SER A 244 -11.56 9.38 9.35
N GLU A 245 -12.52 10.02 10.04
CA GLU A 245 -13.80 9.39 10.40
C GLU A 245 -14.62 8.92 9.19
N THR A 246 -14.38 9.53 8.02
CA THR A 246 -15.13 9.27 6.78
C THR A 246 -14.30 8.61 5.68
N ASN A 247 -13.01 8.34 5.92
CA ASN A 247 -12.11 7.82 4.89
C ASN A 247 -11.48 6.48 5.29
N ARG A 248 -12.01 5.37 4.73
CA ARG A 248 -11.51 4.02 5.00
C ARG A 248 -10.07 3.78 4.57
N GLY A 249 -9.56 4.51 3.58
CA GLY A 249 -8.16 4.41 3.17
C GLY A 249 -7.21 4.95 4.24
N VAL A 250 -7.53 6.10 4.83
CA VAL A 250 -6.77 6.66 5.96
C VAL A 250 -6.89 5.77 7.20
N GLN A 251 -8.09 5.28 7.51
CA GLN A 251 -8.28 4.33 8.60
C GLN A 251 -7.48 3.03 8.41
N ALA A 252 -7.36 2.53 7.18
CA ALA A 252 -6.49 1.39 6.88
C ALA A 252 -5.01 1.72 7.15
N ALA A 253 -4.57 2.94 6.83
CA ALA A 253 -3.22 3.40 7.17
C ALA A 253 -3.02 3.49 8.69
N ASP A 254 -4.02 3.97 9.46
CA ASP A 254 -4.00 3.99 10.93
C ASP A 254 -3.84 2.58 11.52
N LEU A 255 -4.62 1.60 11.04
CA LEU A 255 -4.51 0.21 11.51
C LEU A 255 -3.08 -0.34 11.31
N VAL A 256 -2.44 -0.03 10.18
CA VAL A 256 -1.06 -0.44 9.92
C VAL A 256 -0.07 0.35 10.78
N ALA A 257 -0.24 1.67 10.89
CA ALA A 257 0.60 2.56 11.69
C ALA A 257 0.60 2.15 13.16
N TYR A 258 -0.57 1.92 13.74
CA TYR A 258 -0.72 1.43 15.10
C TYR A 258 -0.02 0.07 15.29
N ALA A 259 -0.28 -0.89 14.39
CA ALA A 259 0.26 -2.24 14.51
C ALA A 259 1.79 -2.26 14.45
N LEU A 260 2.37 -1.58 13.46
CA LEU A 260 3.82 -1.49 13.29
C LEU A 260 4.48 -0.73 14.43
N SER A 261 3.88 0.36 14.90
CA SER A 261 4.40 1.16 16.01
C SER A 261 4.41 0.35 17.31
N ARG A 262 3.28 -0.28 17.63
CA ARG A 262 3.15 -1.10 18.85
C ARG A 262 4.16 -2.23 18.89
N LEU A 263 4.25 -3.03 17.82
CA LEU A 263 5.19 -4.15 17.74
C LEU A 263 6.64 -3.67 17.70
N GLY A 264 6.91 -2.60 16.93
CA GLY A 264 8.21 -1.97 16.82
C GLY A 264 8.74 -1.38 18.13
N ASN A 265 7.87 -1.05 19.08
CA ASN A 265 8.25 -0.58 20.42
C ASN A 265 8.55 -1.76 21.39
N GLY A 266 9.17 -2.83 20.87
CA GLY A 266 9.64 -3.98 21.66
C GLY A 266 8.54 -4.95 22.08
N ARG A 267 7.45 -5.05 21.30
CA ARG A 267 6.32 -5.95 21.61
C ARG A 267 6.23 -7.18 20.71
N TRP A 268 7.18 -7.37 19.79
CA TRP A 268 7.26 -8.57 18.96
C TRP A 268 7.34 -9.86 19.78
N GLU A 269 8.14 -9.88 20.86
CA GLU A 269 8.27 -11.03 21.77
C GLU A 269 7.39 -10.92 23.04
N SER A 270 6.33 -10.11 23.01
CA SER A 270 5.44 -9.95 24.16
C SER A 270 4.71 -11.25 24.53
N THR A 271 4.52 -11.50 25.82
CA THR A 271 3.74 -12.64 26.33
C THR A 271 2.25 -12.35 26.46
N LYS A 272 1.83 -11.10 26.20
CA LYS A 272 0.41 -10.71 26.25
C LYS A 272 -0.31 -11.25 25.03
N ALA A 273 -1.43 -11.95 25.25
CA ALA A 273 -2.21 -12.57 24.17
C ALA A 273 -2.59 -11.60 23.04
N GLY A 274 -2.98 -10.36 23.38
CA GLY A 274 -3.31 -9.35 22.37
C GLY A 274 -2.12 -8.96 21.49
N ASP A 275 -0.92 -8.82 22.07
CA ASP A 275 0.28 -8.48 21.32
C ASP A 275 0.72 -9.66 20.43
N GLN A 276 0.59 -10.89 20.92
CA GLN A 276 0.86 -12.10 20.13
C GLN A 276 -0.08 -12.24 18.94
N ALA A 277 -1.37 -11.97 19.14
CA ALA A 277 -2.35 -11.99 18.06
C ALA A 277 -2.04 -10.91 17.01
N LEU A 278 -1.72 -9.69 17.44
CA LEU A 278 -1.33 -8.60 16.54
C LEU A 278 -0.04 -8.94 15.77
N ALA A 279 0.96 -9.54 16.42
CA ALA A 279 2.19 -9.99 15.77
C ALA A 279 1.90 -11.06 14.70
N SER A 280 0.98 -12.00 15.00
CA SER A 280 0.53 -13.02 14.04
C SER A 280 -0.16 -12.38 12.82
N MET A 281 -1.06 -11.42 13.05
CA MET A 281 -1.76 -10.70 11.98
C MET A 281 -0.81 -9.91 11.09
N VAL A 282 0.12 -9.16 11.69
CA VAL A 282 1.12 -8.39 10.94
C VAL A 282 2.01 -9.33 10.13
N THR A 283 2.45 -10.44 10.72
CA THR A 283 3.26 -11.44 10.02
C THR A 283 2.52 -12.01 8.81
N THR A 284 1.23 -12.29 8.97
CA THR A 284 0.41 -12.96 7.95
C THR A 284 -0.04 -12.01 6.84
N HIS A 285 -0.49 -10.80 7.19
CA HIS A 285 -1.21 -9.91 6.26
C HIS A 285 -0.44 -8.66 5.88
N VAL A 286 0.55 -8.23 6.66
CA VAL A 286 1.24 -6.94 6.46
C VAL A 286 2.67 -7.13 5.95
N THR A 287 3.45 -8.04 6.54
CA THR A 287 4.89 -8.18 6.25
C THR A 287 5.19 -8.37 4.75
N GLY A 288 4.37 -9.16 4.05
CA GLY A 288 4.53 -9.40 2.62
C GLY A 288 4.23 -8.19 1.72
N LEU A 289 3.54 -7.18 2.25
CA LEU A 289 3.15 -5.97 1.53
C LEU A 289 4.15 -4.82 1.73
N VAL A 290 5.11 -4.94 2.66
CA VAL A 290 6.00 -3.85 3.05
C VAL A 290 7.14 -3.68 2.03
N HIS A 291 7.15 -2.52 1.38
CA HIS A 291 8.20 -2.03 0.48
C HIS A 291 8.88 -0.80 1.09
N THR A 292 9.72 -1.01 2.11
CA THR A 292 10.52 0.08 2.69
C THR A 292 12.01 -0.25 2.78
N TYR A 293 12.84 0.79 2.63
CA TYR A 293 14.23 0.80 3.09
C TYR A 293 14.37 1.74 4.28
N ARG A 294 15.52 1.75 4.98
CA ARG A 294 15.74 2.62 6.18
C ARG A 294 14.54 2.60 7.14
N ALA A 295 14.15 1.39 7.58
CA ALA A 295 12.92 1.16 8.34
C ALA A 295 12.82 2.02 9.62
N ARG A 296 13.89 2.04 10.43
CA ARG A 296 14.08 2.94 11.58
C ARG A 296 15.31 3.81 11.38
N TRP A 297 15.18 5.10 11.67
CA TRP A 297 16.23 6.11 11.58
C TRP A 297 16.23 7.00 12.84
N PRO A 298 17.38 7.50 13.33
CA PRO A 298 18.72 7.15 12.90
C PRO A 298 19.10 5.70 13.24
N ARG A 299 19.83 5.04 12.34
CA ARG A 299 20.39 3.70 12.60
C ARG A 299 21.67 3.84 13.40
N ARG A 300 21.96 2.87 14.28
CA ARG A 300 23.35 2.65 14.68
C ARG A 300 23.99 1.91 13.51
N ASP A 301 25.12 2.41 13.05
CA ASP A 301 25.97 1.71 12.08
C ASP A 301 26.34 0.31 12.60
#